data_AF-A0A9P4P2K3-F1
#
_entry.id   AF-A0A9P4P2K3-F1
#
_cell.length_a   1.000
_cell.length_b   1.000
_cell.length_c   1.000
_cell.angle_alpha   90.00
_cell.angle_beta   90.00
_cell.angle_gamma   90.00
#
_symmetry.space_group_name_H-M   'P 1'
#
loop_
_entity.id
_entity.type
_entity.pdbx_description
1 polymer ?
#
loop_
_entity_poly.entity_id
_entity_poly.type
_entity_poly.pdbx_seq_one_letter_code
_entity_poly.pdbx_strand_id
1 'polypeptide(L)'
;MSYADIAKKGPHQSPEEARAPPVPELEHTDGDSTASLVDVDSPHISSVPSDYESQSIKTDTQAERIEHEQSDAAIEKEKKTREKAQEAKEKAAEVKEKAKAKANKAGSRLQANSDNPVVVGNAIVVGVLGAVFGVGAYRKYTAGEITWKVVGAWAGVVGLFAAGDYYVSQYLFKKYPPKK
;
A
#
# COMPACT_ATOMS: atom_id res chain seq x y z
N MET A 1 -45.25 -48.57 9.31
CA MET A 1 -46.10 -48.70 8.10
C MET A 1 -45.84 -47.48 7.24
N SER A 2 -45.37 -47.64 5.99
CA SER A 2 -45.01 -46.52 5.10
C SER A 2 -46.16 -46.16 4.16
N TYR A 3 -46.30 -44.86 3.84
CA TYR A 3 -47.23 -44.36 2.82
C TYR A 3 -47.02 -45.05 1.46
N ALA A 4 -45.78 -45.43 1.14
CA ALA A 4 -45.45 -46.13 -0.10
C ALA A 4 -46.08 -47.53 -0.18
N ASP A 5 -46.21 -48.23 0.96
CA ASP A 5 -46.79 -49.57 1.00
C ASP A 5 -48.31 -49.56 0.80
N ILE A 6 -48.97 -48.46 1.16
CA ILE A 6 -50.41 -48.26 0.97
C ILE A 6 -50.71 -47.89 -0.50
N ALA A 7 -49.90 -47.04 -1.12
CA ALA A 7 -50.06 -46.64 -2.52
C ALA A 7 -49.90 -47.81 -3.50
N LYS A 8 -49.05 -48.79 -3.17
CA LYS A 8 -48.84 -49.99 -4.00
C LYS A 8 -50.03 -50.97 -3.99
N LYS A 9 -50.98 -50.83 -3.06
CA LYS A 9 -52.20 -51.65 -3.00
C LYS A 9 -53.37 -51.10 -3.85
N GLY A 10 -53.21 -49.91 -4.44
CA GLY A 10 -54.24 -49.35 -5.34
C GLY A 10 -54.36 -50.14 -6.65
N PRO A 11 -55.49 -50.03 -7.37
CA PRO A 11 -55.64 -50.64 -8.68
C PRO A 11 -54.57 -50.09 -9.63
N HIS A 12 -53.82 -50.98 -10.29
CA HIS A 12 -52.85 -50.61 -11.30
C HIS A 12 -53.57 -50.11 -12.55
N GLN A 13 -53.15 -48.97 -13.11
CA GLN A 13 -53.67 -48.45 -14.38
C GLN A 13 -53.44 -49.47 -15.50
N SER A 14 -54.43 -49.60 -16.38
CA SER A 14 -54.30 -50.45 -17.56
C SER A 14 -53.26 -49.87 -18.53
N PRO A 15 -52.60 -50.69 -19.37
CA PRO A 15 -51.60 -50.20 -20.32
C PRO A 15 -52.13 -49.14 -21.30
N GLU A 16 -53.44 -49.16 -21.57
CA GLU A 16 -54.10 -48.17 -22.44
C GLU A 16 -54.25 -46.81 -21.76
N GLU A 17 -54.55 -46.76 -20.46
CA GLU A 17 -54.64 -45.52 -19.68
C GLU A 17 -53.27 -44.89 -19.42
N ALA A 18 -52.21 -45.69 -19.38
CA ALA A 18 -50.84 -45.22 -19.24
C ALA A 18 -50.28 -44.59 -20.53
N ARG A 19 -50.98 -44.74 -21.67
CA ARG A 19 -50.52 -44.20 -22.94
C ARG A 19 -50.82 -42.70 -23.02
N ALA A 20 -49.78 -41.91 -23.30
CA ALA A 20 -49.95 -40.49 -23.55
C ALA A 20 -50.87 -40.25 -24.77
N PRO A 21 -51.73 -39.22 -24.75
CA PRO A 21 -52.56 -38.88 -25.90
C PRO A 21 -51.67 -38.54 -27.11
N PRO A 22 -52.10 -38.86 -28.35
CA PRO A 22 -51.35 -38.54 -29.54
C PRO A 22 -51.19 -37.02 -29.67
N VAL A 23 -49.99 -36.56 -30.06
CA VAL A 23 -49.74 -35.14 -30.33
C VAL A 23 -50.52 -34.69 -31.57
N PRO A 24 -51.14 -33.50 -31.56
CA PRO A 24 -51.78 -32.96 -32.76
C PRO A 24 -50.72 -32.71 -33.83
N GLU A 25 -50.95 -33.20 -35.05
CA GLU A 25 -50.10 -32.91 -36.21
C GLU A 25 -50.37 -31.48 -36.70
N LEU A 26 -49.30 -30.74 -36.99
CA LEU A 26 -49.35 -29.40 -37.58
C LEU A 26 -49.34 -29.55 -39.11
N GLU A 27 -50.27 -28.91 -39.82
CA GLU A 27 -50.21 -28.85 -41.29
C GLU A 27 -48.91 -28.16 -41.75
N HIS A 28 -48.03 -28.91 -42.42
CA HIS A 28 -46.88 -28.34 -43.10
C HIS A 28 -47.32 -27.83 -44.47
N THR A 29 -47.57 -26.52 -44.56
CA THR A 29 -47.69 -25.85 -45.85
C THR A 29 -46.29 -25.35 -46.24
N ASP A 30 -45.67 -25.98 -47.25
CA ASP A 30 -44.34 -25.58 -47.77
C ASP A 30 -44.39 -24.27 -48.58
N GLY A 31 -45.22 -23.31 -48.17
CA GLY A 31 -45.60 -22.13 -48.95
C GLY A 31 -45.23 -20.78 -48.32
N ASP A 32 -44.51 -20.74 -47.20
CA ASP A 32 -44.07 -19.48 -46.61
C ASP A 32 -42.87 -18.92 -47.39
N SER A 33 -43.18 -18.07 -48.37
CA SER A 33 -42.23 -17.30 -49.14
C SER A 33 -41.39 -16.42 -48.23
N THR A 34 -40.11 -16.76 -48.06
CA THR A 34 -39.12 -16.02 -47.26
C THR A 34 -38.79 -14.61 -47.78
N ALA A 35 -39.43 -14.19 -48.89
CA ALA A 35 -39.24 -12.91 -49.55
C ALA A 35 -39.83 -11.70 -48.78
N SER A 36 -40.66 -11.93 -47.76
CA SER A 36 -41.29 -10.86 -46.95
C SER A 36 -40.83 -10.83 -45.49
N LEU A 37 -39.69 -11.47 -45.16
CA LEU A 37 -39.03 -11.18 -43.89
C LEU A 37 -38.44 -9.76 -43.96
N VAL A 38 -39.26 -8.78 -43.57
CA VAL A 38 -38.94 -7.35 -43.43
C VAL A 38 -37.91 -7.09 -42.32
N ASP A 39 -37.34 -8.13 -41.71
CA ASP A 39 -36.23 -8.07 -40.75
C ASP A 39 -34.88 -8.52 -41.34
N VAL A 40 -34.71 -8.38 -42.66
CA VAL A 40 -33.41 -8.53 -43.34
C VAL A 40 -32.85 -7.18 -43.83
N ASP A 41 -33.57 -6.08 -43.56
CA ASP A 41 -33.08 -4.71 -43.73
C ASP A 41 -32.79 -4.03 -42.38
N SER A 42 -32.28 -4.79 -41.41
CA SER A 42 -31.56 -4.20 -40.28
C SER A 42 -30.22 -3.67 -40.84
N PRO A 43 -29.87 -2.38 -40.66
CA PRO A 43 -28.65 -1.83 -41.20
C PRO A 43 -27.45 -2.54 -40.56
N HIS A 44 -26.71 -3.29 -41.40
CA HIS A 44 -25.44 -3.95 -41.10
C HIS A 44 -25.50 -5.01 -39.99
N ILE A 45 -25.18 -6.27 -40.37
CA ILE A 45 -24.26 -7.07 -39.54
C ILE A 45 -23.18 -6.09 -39.10
N SER A 46 -23.08 -5.81 -37.80
CA SER A 46 -21.95 -5.07 -37.23
C SER A 46 -20.70 -5.82 -37.66
N SER A 47 -20.14 -5.41 -38.80
CA SER A 47 -18.97 -6.03 -39.37
C SER A 47 -17.89 -5.64 -38.41
N VAL A 48 -17.60 -6.60 -37.53
CA VAL A 48 -16.51 -6.52 -36.59
C VAL A 48 -15.31 -5.97 -37.38
N PRO A 49 -14.75 -4.81 -36.97
CA PRO A 49 -13.64 -4.21 -37.67
C PRO A 49 -12.55 -5.25 -37.96
N SER A 50 -11.92 -5.21 -39.14
CA SER A 50 -10.95 -6.22 -39.54
C SER A 50 -9.76 -6.36 -38.58
N ASP A 51 -9.53 -5.34 -37.75
CA ASP A 51 -8.52 -5.25 -36.70
C ASP A 51 -9.00 -5.73 -35.31
N TYR A 52 -10.26 -6.13 -35.14
CA TYR A 52 -10.84 -6.55 -33.86
C TYR A 52 -10.07 -7.69 -33.18
N GLU A 53 -9.53 -8.64 -33.93
CA GLU A 53 -8.69 -9.70 -33.35
C GLU A 53 -7.42 -9.14 -32.71
N SER A 54 -6.88 -8.06 -33.28
CA SER A 54 -5.64 -7.39 -32.86
C SER A 54 -5.85 -6.29 -31.81
N GLN A 55 -7.09 -5.86 -31.57
CA GLN A 55 -7.41 -4.87 -30.54
C GLN A 55 -7.23 -5.44 -29.13
N SER A 56 -6.57 -4.66 -28.26
CA SER A 56 -6.35 -5.01 -26.85
C SER A 56 -7.62 -4.91 -25.99
N ILE A 57 -8.61 -4.12 -26.42
CA ILE A 57 -9.89 -3.92 -25.75
C ILE A 57 -10.98 -4.08 -26.81
N LYS A 58 -11.81 -5.12 -26.67
CA LYS A 58 -12.75 -5.55 -27.71
C LYS A 58 -14.19 -5.12 -27.45
N THR A 59 -14.51 -4.73 -26.22
CA THR A 59 -15.85 -4.31 -25.81
C THR A 59 -15.77 -3.09 -24.89
N ASP A 60 -16.79 -2.23 -24.94
CA ASP A 60 -16.87 -1.06 -24.07
C ASP A 60 -16.88 -1.45 -22.58
N THR A 61 -17.48 -2.60 -22.25
CA THR A 61 -17.46 -3.17 -20.90
C THR A 61 -16.06 -3.57 -20.41
N GLN A 62 -15.16 -3.96 -21.32
CA GLN A 62 -13.76 -4.23 -20.99
C GLN A 62 -12.98 -2.92 -20.80
N ALA A 63 -13.29 -1.89 -21.59
CA ALA A 63 -12.70 -0.56 -21.43
C ALA A 63 -13.05 0.01 -20.05
N GLU A 64 -14.33 -0.01 -19.69
CA GLU A 64 -14.85 0.52 -18.43
C GLU A 64 -14.26 -0.22 -17.21
N ARG A 65 -14.08 -1.55 -17.30
CA ARG A 65 -13.40 -2.32 -16.25
C ARG A 65 -11.93 -1.89 -16.08
N ILE A 66 -11.21 -1.69 -17.18
CA ILE A 66 -9.79 -1.28 -17.15
C ILE A 66 -9.66 0.12 -16.55
N GLU A 67 -10.55 1.05 -16.90
CA GLU A 67 -10.58 2.40 -16.32
C GLU A 67 -10.84 2.36 -14.81
N HIS A 68 -11.79 1.54 -14.37
CA HIS A 68 -12.09 1.38 -12.94
C HIS A 68 -10.89 0.78 -12.19
N GLU A 69 -10.27 -0.30 -12.71
CA GLU A 69 -9.08 -0.91 -12.10
C GLU A 69 -7.89 0.06 -12.02
N GLN A 70 -7.71 0.91 -13.04
CA GLN A 70 -6.68 1.95 -13.02
C GLN A 70 -6.99 3.04 -11.99
N SER A 71 -8.25 3.47 -11.88
CA SER A 71 -8.66 4.44 -10.86
C SER A 71 -8.49 3.89 -9.45
N ASP A 72 -8.87 2.63 -9.21
CA ASP A 72 -8.72 1.97 -7.91
C ASP A 72 -7.23 1.81 -7.55
N ALA A 73 -6.41 1.39 -8.52
CA ALA A 73 -4.96 1.30 -8.34
C ALA A 73 -4.32 2.66 -8.05
N ALA A 74 -4.80 3.75 -8.67
CA ALA A 74 -4.34 5.10 -8.38
C ALA A 74 -4.74 5.55 -6.97
N ILE A 75 -6.00 5.31 -6.58
CA ILE A 75 -6.52 5.62 -5.25
C ILE A 75 -5.75 4.84 -4.17
N GLU A 76 -5.47 3.56 -4.38
CA GLU A 76 -4.67 2.77 -3.44
C GLU A 76 -3.24 3.29 -3.29
N LYS A 77 -2.59 3.66 -4.40
CA LYS A 77 -1.24 4.25 -4.36
C LYS A 77 -1.24 5.55 -3.58
N GLU A 78 -2.26 6.38 -3.78
CA GLU A 78 -2.40 7.63 -3.04
C GLU A 78 -2.63 7.39 -1.54
N LYS A 79 -3.52 6.46 -1.18
CA LYS A 79 -3.74 6.05 0.22
C LYS A 79 -2.45 5.57 0.88
N LYS A 80 -1.73 4.63 0.26
CA LYS A 80 -0.43 4.12 0.76
C LYS A 80 0.60 5.24 0.93
N THR A 81 0.60 6.23 0.03
CA THR A 81 1.52 7.38 0.12
C THR A 81 1.14 8.29 1.29
N ARG A 82 -0.16 8.57 1.47
CA ARG A 82 -0.67 9.36 2.60
C ARG A 82 -0.42 8.69 3.94
N GLU A 83 -0.65 7.39 4.04
CA GLU A 83 -0.37 6.58 5.25
C GLU A 83 1.11 6.62 5.61
N LYS A 84 2.01 6.38 4.66
CA LYS A 84 3.46 6.49 4.88
C LYS A 84 3.87 7.89 5.32
N ALA A 85 3.26 8.92 4.74
CA ALA A 85 3.52 10.30 5.13
C ALA A 85 3.03 10.60 6.56
N GLN A 86 1.88 10.06 6.97
CA GLN A 86 1.37 10.17 8.33
C GLN A 86 2.26 9.42 9.32
N GLU A 87 2.63 8.19 9.02
CA GLU A 87 3.55 7.39 9.85
C GLU A 87 4.91 8.10 10.02
N ALA A 88 5.43 8.70 8.95
CA ALA A 88 6.65 9.50 9.01
C ALA A 88 6.51 10.73 9.92
N LYS A 89 5.35 11.41 9.87
CA LYS A 89 5.05 12.56 10.74
C LYS A 89 4.93 12.14 12.21
N GLU A 90 4.25 11.04 12.49
CA GLU A 90 4.11 10.50 13.84
C GLU A 90 5.46 10.11 14.43
N LYS A 91 6.28 9.38 13.67
CA LYS A 91 7.66 9.05 14.06
C LYS A 91 8.49 10.29 14.31
N ALA A 92 8.38 11.30 13.45
CA ALA A 92 9.09 12.56 13.63
C ALA A 92 8.64 13.30 14.91
N ALA A 93 7.34 13.30 15.20
CA ALA A 93 6.80 13.88 16.44
C ALA A 93 7.29 13.13 17.68
N GLU A 94 7.29 11.80 17.66
CA GLU A 94 7.79 10.96 18.75
C GLU A 94 9.29 11.22 19.00
N VAL A 95 10.09 11.27 17.93
CA VAL A 95 11.53 11.58 18.02
C VAL A 95 11.75 12.97 18.59
N LYS A 96 10.95 13.96 18.18
CA LYS A 96 11.02 15.33 18.71
C LYS A 96 10.71 15.39 20.20
N GLU A 97 9.66 14.72 20.66
CA GLU A 97 9.30 14.68 22.08
C GLU A 97 10.36 13.95 22.92
N LYS A 98 10.88 12.81 22.43
CA LYS A 98 12.01 12.11 23.05
C LYS A 98 13.26 13.00 23.12
N ALA A 99 13.54 13.76 22.07
CA ALA A 99 14.68 14.67 22.02
C ALA A 99 14.53 15.80 23.05
N LYS A 100 13.34 16.41 23.18
CA LYS A 100 13.06 17.43 24.22
C LYS A 100 13.24 16.86 25.62
N ALA A 101 12.68 15.68 25.90
CA ALA A 101 12.82 15.05 27.21
C ALA A 101 14.29 14.76 27.56
N LYS A 102 15.07 14.28 26.60
CA LYS A 102 16.52 14.06 26.76
C LYS A 102 17.27 15.38 26.96
N ALA A 103 16.94 16.43 26.21
CA ALA A 103 17.55 17.74 26.34
C ALA A 103 17.31 18.35 27.72
N ASN A 104 16.07 18.28 28.24
CA ASN A 104 15.74 18.75 29.58
C ASN A 104 16.52 17.98 30.65
N LYS A 105 16.62 16.66 30.52
CA LYS A 105 17.41 15.81 31.43
C LYS A 105 18.91 16.08 31.34
N ALA A 106 19.42 16.39 30.15
CA ALA A 106 20.82 16.77 29.95
C ALA A 106 21.11 18.14 30.58
N GLY A 107 20.18 19.09 30.44
CA GLY A 107 20.27 20.42 31.06
C GLY A 107 20.32 20.34 32.58
N SER A 108 19.42 19.55 33.21
CA SER A 108 19.44 19.37 34.66
C SER A 108 20.73 18.69 35.16
N ARG A 109 21.26 17.70 34.41
CA ARG A 109 22.55 17.07 34.71
C ARG A 109 23.73 18.01 34.54
N LEU A 110 23.72 18.86 33.52
CA LEU A 110 24.77 19.86 33.31
C LEU A 110 24.77 20.86 34.46
N GLN A 111 23.59 21.29 34.92
CA GLN A 111 23.47 22.20 36.06
C GLN A 111 23.93 21.54 37.37
N ALA A 112 23.54 20.29 37.62
CA ALA A 112 23.97 19.51 38.78
C ALA A 112 25.48 19.20 38.80
N ASN A 113 26.14 19.30 37.64
CA ASN A 113 27.55 18.94 37.46
C ASN A 113 28.36 20.10 36.84
N SER A 114 27.93 21.34 37.07
CA SER A 114 28.54 22.56 36.52
C SER A 114 29.97 22.79 37.02
N ASP A 115 30.28 22.23 38.18
CA ASP A 115 31.59 22.19 38.84
C ASP A 115 32.51 21.07 38.31
N ASN A 116 32.02 20.20 37.42
CA ASN A 116 32.84 19.16 36.80
C ASN A 116 33.36 19.61 35.41
N PRO A 117 34.67 19.84 35.26
CA PRO A 117 35.23 20.38 34.01
C PRO A 117 35.08 19.42 32.82
N VAL A 118 34.99 18.11 33.05
CA VAL A 118 34.80 17.11 31.98
C VAL A 118 33.40 17.21 31.40
N VAL A 119 32.39 17.40 32.24
CA VAL A 119 30.99 17.51 31.77
C VAL A 119 30.73 18.82 31.05
N VAL A 120 31.27 19.93 31.56
CA VAL A 120 31.19 21.24 30.87
C VAL A 120 31.96 21.20 29.55
N GLY A 121 33.17 20.64 29.54
CA GLY A 121 33.98 20.49 28.33
C GLY A 121 33.27 19.68 27.25
N ASN A 122 32.71 18.51 27.61
CA ASN A 122 31.95 17.68 26.67
C ASN A 122 30.70 18.41 26.13
N ALA A 123 30.01 19.18 26.98
CA ALA A 123 28.85 19.97 26.53
C ALA A 123 29.25 21.04 25.49
N ILE A 124 30.39 21.70 25.68
CA ILE A 124 30.93 22.67 24.71
C ILE A 124 31.30 21.96 23.40
N VAL A 125 32.02 20.84 23.47
CA VAL A 125 32.43 20.08 22.28
C VAL A 125 31.20 19.63 21.49
N VAL A 126 30.19 19.07 22.15
CA VAL A 126 28.94 18.64 21.50
C VAL A 126 28.20 19.84 20.89
N GLY A 127 28.16 20.98 21.59
CA GLY A 127 27.55 22.21 21.08
C GLY A 127 28.23 22.74 19.82
N VAL A 128 29.56 22.79 19.81
CA VAL A 128 30.36 23.22 18.64
C VAL A 128 30.17 22.26 17.48
N LEU A 129 30.24 20.94 17.72
CA LEU A 129 29.99 19.94 16.70
C LEU A 129 28.58 20.13 16.12
N GLY A 130 27.56 20.24 16.97
CA GLY A 130 26.17 20.49 16.55
C GLY A 130 26.02 21.72 15.66
N ALA A 131 26.70 22.83 15.99
CA ALA A 131 26.68 24.04 15.18
C ALA A 131 27.37 23.84 13.82
N VAL A 132 28.57 23.24 13.79
CA VAL A 132 29.31 22.96 12.55
C VAL A 132 28.50 22.05 11.62
N PHE A 133 27.95 20.97 12.17
CA PHE A 133 27.11 20.04 11.42
C PHE A 133 25.81 20.69 10.95
N GLY A 134 25.16 21.50 11.79
CA GLY A 134 23.93 22.20 11.45
C GLY A 134 24.11 23.19 10.29
N VAL A 135 25.16 24.02 10.36
CA VAL A 135 25.47 24.97 9.29
C VAL A 135 25.90 24.25 8.00
N GLY A 136 26.72 23.21 8.12
CA GLY A 136 27.17 22.41 6.98
C GLY A 136 26.02 21.68 6.27
N ALA A 137 25.14 21.05 7.05
CA ALA A 137 23.96 20.37 6.53
C ALA A 137 22.98 21.36 5.88
N TYR A 138 22.75 22.53 6.49
CA TYR A 138 21.90 23.57 5.92
C TYR A 138 22.42 24.04 4.56
N ARG A 139 23.72 24.34 4.45
CA ARG A 139 24.35 24.73 3.18
C ARG A 139 24.25 23.65 2.10
N LYS A 140 24.43 22.38 2.46
CA LYS A 140 24.30 21.27 1.51
C LYS A 140 22.85 21.01 1.12
N TYR A 141 21.90 21.23 2.03
CA TYR A 141 20.48 21.16 1.76
C TYR A 141 20.05 22.23 0.74
N THR A 142 20.45 23.49 0.96
CA THR A 142 20.11 24.59 0.03
C THR A 142 20.79 24.44 -1.33
N ALA A 143 21.96 23.81 -1.40
CA ALA A 143 22.62 23.47 -2.65
C ALA A 143 22.03 22.24 -3.38
N GLY A 144 21.12 21.49 -2.76
CA GLY A 144 20.57 20.25 -3.33
C GLY A 144 21.56 19.08 -3.38
N GLU A 145 22.69 19.17 -2.67
CA GLU A 145 23.78 18.19 -2.74
C GLU A 145 23.73 17.12 -1.63
N ILE A 146 22.65 17.03 -0.85
CA ILE A 146 22.49 16.00 0.19
C ILE A 146 22.31 14.64 -0.48
N THR A 147 23.43 13.93 -0.60
CA THR A 147 23.48 12.57 -1.12
C THR A 147 23.64 11.60 0.04
N TRP A 148 23.02 10.41 -0.05
CA TRP A 148 23.22 9.32 0.91
C TRP A 148 24.69 8.95 1.14
N LYS A 149 25.55 9.12 0.13
CA LYS A 149 27.01 8.97 0.26
C LYS A 149 27.63 9.96 1.24
N VAL A 150 27.22 11.24 1.17
CA VAL A 150 27.69 12.30 2.07
C VAL A 150 27.18 12.04 3.49
N VAL A 151 25.90 11.68 3.63
CA VAL A 151 25.33 11.29 4.92
C VAL A 151 26.06 10.09 5.52
N GLY A 152 26.33 9.06 4.72
CA GLY A 152 27.07 7.87 5.15
C GLY A 152 28.51 8.17 5.56
N ALA A 153 29.22 9.03 4.83
CA ALA A 153 30.56 9.46 5.18
C ALA A 153 30.59 10.19 6.54
N TRP A 154 29.67 11.13 6.76
CA TRP A 154 29.56 11.82 8.04
C TRP A 154 29.13 10.90 9.18
N ALA A 155 28.25 9.93 8.93
CA ALA A 155 27.90 8.90 9.91
C ALA A 155 29.14 8.09 10.33
N GLY A 156 30.02 7.75 9.39
CA GLY A 156 31.30 7.09 9.67
C GLY A 156 32.22 7.94 10.55
N VAL A 157 32.37 9.23 10.24
CA VAL A 157 33.17 10.17 11.05
C VAL A 157 32.65 10.28 12.47
N VAL A 158 31.32 10.45 12.64
CA VAL A 158 30.69 10.50 13.97
C VAL A 158 30.87 9.17 14.71
N GLY A 159 30.77 8.04 14.01
CA GLY A 159 31.01 6.71 14.60
C GLY A 159 32.43 6.55 15.14
N LEU A 160 33.45 6.96 14.38
CA LEU A 160 34.85 6.93 14.82
C LEU A 160 35.08 7.87 16.02
N PHE A 161 34.51 9.08 15.97
CA PHE A 161 34.60 10.02 17.08
C PHE A 161 33.96 9.44 18.36
N ALA A 162 32.77 8.84 18.25
CA ALA A 162 32.08 8.23 19.39
C ALA A 162 32.87 7.07 19.99
N ALA A 163 33.52 6.24 19.17
CA ALA A 163 34.38 5.16 19.65
C ALA A 163 35.58 5.72 20.44
N GLY A 164 36.25 6.75 19.91
CA GLY A 164 37.36 7.41 20.62
C GLY A 164 36.93 8.07 21.93
N ASP A 165 35.84 8.84 21.90
CA ASP A 165 35.29 9.50 23.08
C ASP A 165 34.92 8.49 24.18
N TYR A 166 34.37 7.33 23.83
CA TYR A 166 34.03 6.28 24.81
C TYR A 166 35.23 5.87 25.67
N TYR A 167 36.38 5.57 25.05
CA TYR A 167 37.58 5.15 25.78
C TYR A 167 38.20 6.28 26.60
N VAL A 168 38.22 7.51 26.06
CA VAL A 168 38.75 8.69 26.75
C VAL A 168 37.87 9.07 27.94
N SER A 169 36.55 9.10 27.74
CA SER A 169 35.56 9.39 28.77
C SER A 169 35.60 8.34 29.88
N GLN A 170 35.79 7.05 29.57
CA GLN A 170 35.94 6.00 30.59
C GLN A 170 37.16 6.26 31.51
N TYR A 171 38.25 6.82 30.99
CA TYR A 171 39.41 7.21 31.79
C TYR A 171 39.15 8.50 32.59
N LEU A 172 38.59 9.53 31.96
CA LEU A 172 38.36 10.83 32.60
C LEU A 172 37.27 10.77 33.69
N PHE A 173 36.21 10.00 33.50
CA PHE A 173 35.17 9.84 34.52
C PHE A 173 35.59 9.00 35.72
N LYS A 174 36.65 8.19 35.62
CA LYS A 174 37.27 7.57 36.80
C LYS A 174 37.94 8.62 37.69
N LYS A 175 38.51 9.67 37.10
CA LYS A 175 39.19 10.76 37.82
C LYS A 175 38.22 11.87 38.26
N TYR A 176 37.16 12.11 37.47
CA TYR A 176 36.14 13.13 37.72
C TYR A 176 34.73 12.53 37.59
N PRO A 177 34.27 11.75 38.59
CA PRO A 177 32.98 11.08 38.52
C PRO A 177 31.82 12.09 38.44
N PRO A 178 30.82 11.88 37.56
CA PRO A 178 29.68 12.77 37.45
C PRO A 178 28.62 12.50 38.52
N LYS A 179 27.96 13.55 38.97
CA LYS A 179 26.79 13.48 39.86
C LYS A 179 25.56 13.02 39.05
N LYS A 180 24.68 12.24 39.70
CA LYS A 180 23.53 11.56 39.05
C LYS A 180 22.38 12.50 38.71
#